data_AF-A0A521KN43-F1
#
_entry.id   AF-A0A521KN43-F1
#
_cell.length_a   1.000
_cell.length_b   1.000
_cell.length_c   1.000
_cell.angle_alpha   90.00
_cell.angle_beta   90.00
_cell.angle_gamma   90.00
#
_symmetry.space_group_name_H-M   'P 1'
#
loop_
_entity.id
_entity.type
_entity.pdbx_description
1 polymer ?
#
loop_
_entity_poly.entity_id
_entity_poly.type
_entity_poly.pdbx_seq_one_letter_code
_entity_poly.pdbx_strand_id
1 'polypeptide(L)'
;MPIRFDWKFILTLLFTMASTVVPVWLWQADLSSKALTLTIKSAVDLQPQGLDQLEGIQVSIDGNPLRTPFVSVLELTNTGSRPILAADFEGPLKIAVAKPSVVVKVLLGSATPTSLEPRADLIESLVAVKPLLLNPGDVIRLTVVTADARPEYSIRGRIAGVQKVTVNDAQSASITKVLWLMQVVGTLLLVIYFVSMTEFMYAGIRRRTFLPFPLATGLVTGSGAGLLLIIQSAIEQTKEWAFWPYIAMAVLVSAPILVFRNRQRSAAYPVGAADAHEATRG
;
A
#
# COMPACT_ATOMS: atom_id res chain seq x y z
N MET A 1 5.65 49.17 -20.55
CA MET A 1 4.67 48.10 -20.82
C MET A 1 4.38 47.37 -19.52
N PRO A 2 3.11 47.29 -19.06
CA PRO A 2 2.79 46.58 -17.82
C PRO A 2 2.93 45.07 -18.03
N ILE A 3 3.72 44.41 -17.19
CA ILE A 3 3.83 42.95 -17.16
C ILE A 3 2.48 42.41 -16.66
N ARG A 4 1.73 41.75 -17.53
CA ARG A 4 0.51 41.03 -17.13
C ARG A 4 0.93 39.71 -16.51
N PHE A 5 0.84 39.63 -15.20
CA PHE A 5 1.15 38.41 -14.46
C PHE A 5 0.07 37.35 -14.75
N ASP A 6 0.42 36.29 -15.48
CA ASP A 6 -0.50 35.20 -15.75
C ASP A 6 -0.50 34.25 -14.54
N TRP A 7 -1.61 34.23 -13.81
CA TRP A 7 -1.79 33.34 -12.66
C TRP A 7 -1.59 31.86 -13.02
N LYS A 8 -1.79 31.48 -14.30
CA LYS A 8 -1.52 30.11 -14.79
C LYS A 8 -0.05 29.74 -14.64
N PHE A 9 0.86 30.70 -14.85
CA PHE A 9 2.30 30.49 -14.70
C PHE A 9 2.65 30.15 -13.24
N ILE A 10 2.07 30.86 -12.27
CA ILE A 10 2.23 30.55 -10.83
C ILE A 10 1.73 29.16 -10.54
N LEU A 11 0.54 28.82 -11.04
CA LEU A 11 -0.06 27.52 -10.79
C LEU A 11 0.81 26.38 -11.34
N THR A 12 1.31 26.53 -12.58
CA THR A 12 2.20 25.54 -13.19
C THR A 12 3.52 25.43 -12.42
N LEU A 13 4.09 26.55 -11.98
CA LEU A 13 5.35 26.57 -11.22
C LEU A 13 5.19 25.88 -9.86
N LEU A 14 4.11 26.18 -9.13
CA LEU A 14 3.81 25.54 -7.85
C LEU A 14 3.60 24.04 -8.01
N PHE A 15 2.91 23.62 -9.08
CA PHE A 15 2.69 22.21 -9.35
C PHE A 15 4.00 21.47 -9.66
N THR A 16 4.87 22.05 -10.49
CA THR A 16 6.20 21.49 -10.80
C THR A 16 7.10 21.44 -9.56
N MET A 17 7.03 22.47 -8.70
CA MET A 17 7.82 22.49 -7.47
C MET A 17 7.31 21.45 -6.48
N ALA A 18 5.99 21.34 -6.29
CA ALA A 18 5.37 20.34 -5.43
C ALA A 18 5.66 18.91 -5.91
N SER A 19 5.60 18.66 -7.23
CA SER A 19 5.88 17.33 -7.79
C SER A 19 7.32 16.87 -7.57
N THR A 20 8.26 17.79 -7.36
CA THR A 20 9.67 17.48 -7.10
C THR A 20 9.98 17.45 -5.61
N VAL A 21 9.52 18.45 -4.86
CA VAL A 21 9.84 18.62 -3.44
C VAL A 21 9.15 17.57 -2.57
N VAL A 22 7.89 17.23 -2.84
CA VAL A 22 7.13 16.30 -2.01
C VAL A 22 7.76 14.90 -2.02
N PRO A 23 8.10 14.28 -3.17
CA PRO A 23 8.77 12.98 -3.17
C PRO A 23 10.13 12.99 -2.46
N VAL A 24 10.93 14.04 -2.67
CA VAL A 24 12.26 14.18 -2.02
C VAL A 24 12.11 14.29 -0.51
N TRP A 25 11.16 15.09 -0.03
CA TRP A 25 10.88 15.24 1.39
C TRP A 25 10.36 13.95 2.03
N LEU A 26 9.44 13.25 1.35
CA LEU A 26 8.94 11.95 1.81
C LEU A 26 10.05 10.90 1.89
N TRP A 27 10.95 10.87 0.89
CA TRP A 27 12.11 9.98 0.91
C TRP A 27 13.07 10.32 2.05
N GLN A 28 13.40 11.59 2.26
CA GLN A 28 14.27 12.02 3.36
C GLN A 28 13.68 11.73 4.74
N ALA A 29 12.36 11.87 4.91
CA ALA A 29 11.70 11.55 6.16
C ALA A 29 11.90 10.08 6.56
N ASP A 30 11.92 9.17 5.57
CA ASP A 30 12.07 7.73 5.79
C ASP A 30 13.53 7.31 6.12
N LEU A 31 14.52 8.04 5.61
CA LEU A 31 15.96 7.76 5.82
C LEU A 31 16.47 7.95 7.27
N SER A 32 15.63 8.44 8.17
CA SER A 32 16.03 8.69 9.57
C SER A 32 15.34 7.78 10.60
N SER A 33 14.52 6.83 10.15
CA SER A 33 13.68 6.02 11.03
C SER A 33 14.42 4.78 11.56
N LYS A 34 14.26 4.53 12.87
CA LYS A 34 14.48 3.19 13.45
C LYS A 34 13.12 2.49 13.45
N ALA A 35 13.05 1.30 12.87
CA ALA A 35 11.82 0.54 12.81
C ALA A 35 12.13 -0.94 13.02
N LEU A 36 11.26 -1.63 13.74
CA LEU A 36 11.36 -3.05 13.98
C LEU A 36 10.02 -3.69 13.63
N THR A 37 10.08 -4.77 12.88
CA THR A 37 8.89 -5.49 12.43
C THR A 37 9.01 -6.95 12.83
N LEU A 38 7.96 -7.49 13.44
CA LEU A 38 7.75 -8.92 13.65
C LEU A 38 6.84 -9.43 12.53
N THR A 39 7.38 -10.29 11.66
CA THR A 39 6.63 -10.89 10.55
C THR A 39 6.36 -12.36 10.82
N ILE A 40 5.10 -12.78 10.75
CA ILE A 40 4.70 -14.19 10.86
C ILE A 40 4.84 -14.79 9.45
N LYS A 41 5.87 -15.60 9.21
CA LYS A 41 6.14 -16.21 7.88
C LYS A 41 5.23 -17.39 7.61
N SER A 42 5.00 -18.20 8.64
CA SER A 42 4.10 -19.35 8.59
C SER A 42 3.54 -19.63 9.98
N ALA A 43 2.33 -20.16 10.01
CA ALA A 43 1.70 -20.75 11.17
C ALA A 43 1.01 -22.03 10.69
N VAL A 44 1.51 -23.18 11.13
CA VAL A 44 1.02 -24.49 10.70
C VAL A 44 0.43 -25.21 11.91
N ASP A 45 -0.79 -25.71 11.74
CA ASP A 45 -1.42 -26.60 12.72
C ASP A 45 -0.70 -27.96 12.68
N LEU A 46 -0.22 -28.43 13.83
CA LEU A 46 0.39 -29.75 13.96
C LEU A 46 -0.65 -30.85 14.14
N GLN A 47 -1.92 -30.49 14.34
CA GLN A 47 -3.02 -31.43 14.42
C GLN A 47 -3.73 -31.50 13.05
N PRO A 48 -3.65 -32.64 12.33
CA PRO A 48 -4.39 -32.80 11.10
C PRO A 48 -5.89 -32.74 11.36
N GLN A 49 -6.61 -32.05 10.47
CA GLN A 49 -8.06 -31.84 10.61
C GLN A 49 -8.80 -33.18 10.71
N GLY A 50 -9.63 -33.34 11.75
CA GLY A 50 -10.43 -34.55 11.99
C GLY A 50 -9.82 -35.57 12.96
N LEU A 51 -8.58 -35.36 13.45
CA LEU A 51 -7.98 -36.23 14.47
C LEU A 51 -8.53 -36.03 15.89
N ASP A 52 -9.35 -35.00 16.12
CA ASP A 52 -10.04 -34.81 17.41
C ASP A 52 -10.94 -36.00 17.80
N GLN A 53 -11.23 -36.90 16.86
CA GLN A 53 -12.08 -38.08 17.04
C GLN A 53 -11.31 -39.40 17.12
N LEU A 54 -10.00 -39.40 16.88
CA LEU A 54 -9.19 -40.63 16.91
C LEU A 54 -8.59 -40.83 18.30
N GLU A 55 -9.20 -41.72 19.07
CA GLU A 55 -8.68 -42.14 20.36
C GLU A 55 -7.27 -42.74 20.22
N GLY A 56 -6.35 -42.31 21.09
CA GLY A 56 -4.99 -42.85 21.18
C GLY A 56 -3.89 -42.08 20.47
N ILE A 57 -4.20 -40.96 19.78
CA ILE A 57 -3.18 -40.07 19.20
C ILE A 57 -3.12 -38.77 20.00
N GLN A 58 -1.95 -38.47 20.57
CA GLN A 58 -1.71 -37.25 21.33
C GLN A 58 -0.35 -36.65 20.95
N VAL A 59 -0.34 -35.35 20.66
CA VAL A 59 0.89 -34.59 20.46
C VAL A 59 1.37 -34.10 21.82
N SER A 60 2.63 -34.37 22.16
CA SER A 60 3.24 -33.90 23.40
C SER A 60 4.62 -33.30 23.14
N ILE A 61 5.01 -32.34 23.97
CA ILE A 61 6.35 -31.75 23.97
C ILE A 61 6.92 -31.90 25.38
N ASP A 62 8.11 -32.50 25.45
CA ASP A 62 8.82 -32.74 26.71
C ASP A 62 7.94 -33.49 27.74
N GLY A 63 7.09 -34.41 27.26
CA GLY A 63 6.14 -35.20 28.06
C GLY A 63 4.82 -34.50 28.40
N ASN A 64 4.66 -33.21 28.08
CA ASN A 64 3.43 -32.48 28.35
C ASN A 64 2.49 -32.55 27.14
N PRO A 65 1.25 -33.02 27.30
CA PRO A 65 0.29 -33.10 26.21
C PRO A 65 -0.16 -31.70 25.77
N LEU A 66 -0.22 -31.48 24.47
CA LEU A 66 -0.65 -30.21 23.88
C LEU A 66 -2.00 -30.37 23.20
N ARG A 67 -2.91 -29.45 23.47
CA ARG A 67 -4.16 -29.30 22.74
C ARG A 67 -3.92 -28.35 21.57
N THR A 68 -4.37 -28.70 20.37
CA THR A 68 -4.30 -27.85 19.15
C THR A 68 -2.95 -27.13 18.97
N PRO A 69 -1.82 -27.89 18.91
CA PRO A 69 -0.50 -27.27 18.81
C PRO A 69 -0.27 -26.62 17.45
N PHE A 70 0.28 -25.40 17.46
CA PHE A 70 0.72 -24.69 16.25
C PHE A 70 2.23 -24.48 16.28
N VAL A 71 2.87 -24.60 15.12
CA VAL A 71 4.26 -24.17 14.91
C VAL A 71 4.26 -22.94 14.04
N SER A 72 4.81 -21.85 14.56
CA SER A 72 4.95 -20.61 13.83
C SER A 72 6.42 -20.25 13.62
N VAL A 73 6.74 -19.74 12.43
CA VAL A 73 8.03 -19.14 12.13
C VAL A 73 7.88 -17.63 12.16
N LEU A 74 8.47 -17.01 13.16
CA LEU A 74 8.48 -15.56 13.35
C LEU A 74 9.81 -14.99 12.84
N GLU A 75 9.74 -13.85 12.17
CA GLU A 75 10.90 -13.13 11.65
C GLU A 75 10.92 -11.73 12.27
N LEU A 76 11.93 -11.44 13.09
CA LEU A 76 12.16 -10.13 13.66
C LEU A 76 13.21 -9.41 12.82
N THR A 77 12.82 -8.30 12.19
CA THR A 77 13.67 -7.58 11.23
C THR A 77 13.78 -6.11 11.60
N ASN A 78 14.98 -5.55 11.57
CA ASN A 78 15.16 -4.10 11.56
C ASN A 78 14.80 -3.57 10.17
N THR A 79 13.59 -3.04 10.05
CA THR A 79 13.05 -2.47 8.82
C THR A 79 13.34 -0.98 8.66
N GLY A 80 13.99 -0.37 9.66
CA GLY A 80 14.42 1.02 9.61
C GLY A 80 15.68 1.22 8.78
N SER A 81 16.00 2.49 8.53
CA SER A 81 17.19 2.93 7.80
C SER A 81 18.41 3.13 8.72
N ARG A 82 18.24 2.97 10.04
CA ARG A 82 19.30 3.13 11.05
C ARG A 82 19.51 1.89 11.91
N PRO A 83 20.75 1.65 12.38
CA PRO A 83 21.01 0.57 13.33
C PRO A 83 20.31 0.82 14.66
N ILE A 84 19.90 -0.27 15.30
CA ILE A 84 19.37 -0.30 16.67
C ILE A 84 20.45 -0.92 17.54
N LEU A 85 21.05 -0.13 18.43
CA LEU A 85 22.11 -0.59 19.32
C LEU A 85 21.51 -1.41 20.46
N ALA A 86 22.28 -2.34 21.04
CA ALA A 86 21.84 -3.07 22.23
C ALA A 86 21.48 -2.13 23.40
N ALA A 87 22.16 -0.98 23.51
CA ALA A 87 21.89 0.05 24.52
C ALA A 87 20.61 0.87 24.26
N ASP A 88 20.02 0.81 23.06
CA ASP A 88 18.75 1.48 22.78
C ASP A 88 17.57 0.76 23.45
N PHE A 89 17.74 -0.50 23.84
CA PHE A 89 16.69 -1.29 24.48
C PHE A 89 16.63 -0.98 25.98
N GLU A 90 15.45 -0.66 26.48
CA GLU A 90 15.21 -0.54 27.93
C GLU A 90 15.22 -1.91 28.63
N GLY A 91 14.96 -2.99 27.88
CA GLY A 91 14.97 -4.36 28.35
C GLY A 91 14.68 -5.36 27.23
N PRO A 92 14.52 -6.66 27.54
CA PRO A 92 14.20 -7.68 26.56
C PRO A 92 12.90 -7.38 25.82
N LEU A 93 12.88 -7.67 24.52
CA LEU A 93 11.65 -7.67 23.72
C LEU A 93 10.81 -8.87 24.10
N LYS A 94 9.55 -8.64 24.47
CA LYS A 94 8.62 -9.69 24.89
C LYS A 94 7.59 -9.93 23.79
N ILE A 95 7.62 -11.12 23.19
CA ILE A 95 6.60 -11.58 22.26
C ILE A 95 5.60 -12.42 23.06
N ALA A 96 4.34 -12.00 23.04
CA ALA A 96 3.21 -12.64 23.70
C ALA A 96 2.24 -13.19 22.66
N VAL A 97 1.46 -14.18 23.06
CA VAL A 97 0.33 -14.69 22.27
C VAL A 97 -0.97 -14.34 22.98
N ALA A 98 -2.00 -13.98 22.21
CA ALA A 98 -3.32 -13.71 22.77
C ALA A 98 -3.94 -14.97 23.37
N LYS A 99 -4.63 -14.81 24.49
CA LYS A 99 -5.41 -15.88 25.11
C LYS A 99 -6.55 -16.32 24.16
N PRO A 100 -6.90 -17.62 24.13
CA PRO A 100 -6.48 -18.68 25.06
C PRO A 100 -5.15 -19.36 24.71
N SER A 101 -4.46 -18.95 23.65
CA SER A 101 -3.22 -19.60 23.24
C SER A 101 -2.04 -19.29 24.18
N VAL A 102 -1.14 -20.25 24.33
CA VAL A 102 0.05 -20.16 25.20
C VAL A 102 1.30 -20.59 24.44
N VAL A 103 2.44 -19.94 24.73
CA VAL A 103 3.74 -20.37 24.21
C VAL A 103 4.27 -21.52 25.06
N VAL A 104 4.56 -22.65 24.41
CA VAL A 104 5.09 -23.86 25.04
C VAL A 104 6.60 -23.93 24.90
N LYS A 105 7.10 -23.62 23.69
CA LYS A 105 8.53 -23.77 23.37
C LYS A 105 8.95 -22.70 22.38
N VAL A 106 10.18 -22.22 22.54
CA VAL A 106 10.84 -21.36 21.56
C VAL A 106 12.16 -21.99 21.17
N LEU A 107 12.43 -21.98 19.88
CA LEU A 107 13.70 -22.39 19.30
C LEU A 107 14.24 -21.23 18.50
N LEU A 108 15.50 -20.89 18.74
CA LEU A 108 16.21 -19.93 17.92
C LEU A 108 16.54 -20.60 16.58
N GLY A 109 16.07 -20.01 15.49
CA GLY A 109 16.33 -20.49 14.14
C GLY A 109 17.62 -19.92 13.58
N SER A 110 17.56 -19.45 12.33
CA SER A 110 18.66 -18.76 11.67
C SER A 110 18.65 -17.26 11.94
N ALA A 111 19.82 -16.63 11.82
CA ALA A 111 19.96 -15.18 11.77
C ALA A 111 20.67 -14.76 10.48
N THR A 112 20.40 -13.55 10.01
CA THR A 112 21.06 -12.96 8.84
C THR A 112 21.51 -11.55 9.20
N PRO A 113 22.82 -11.26 9.16
CA PRO A 113 23.93 -12.17 8.83
C PRO A 113 24.11 -13.30 9.85
N THR A 114 24.81 -14.38 9.45
CA THR A 114 25.08 -15.55 10.32
C THR A 114 25.97 -15.22 11.51
N SER A 115 26.65 -14.08 11.51
CA SER A 115 27.45 -13.57 12.64
C SER A 115 26.59 -12.99 13.78
N LEU A 116 25.27 -12.82 13.58
CA LEU A 116 24.39 -12.45 14.67
C LEU A 116 24.21 -13.64 15.61
N GLU A 117 24.42 -13.40 16.91
CA GLU A 117 24.21 -14.38 17.97
C GLU A 117 23.01 -14.00 18.85
N PRO A 118 21.77 -14.04 18.32
CA PRO A 118 20.59 -13.70 19.10
C PRO A 118 20.41 -14.68 20.26
N ARG A 119 19.77 -14.21 21.33
CA ARG A 119 19.40 -15.04 22.48
C ARG A 119 17.94 -14.81 22.81
N ALA A 120 17.19 -15.90 22.95
CA ALA A 120 15.78 -15.88 23.30
C ALA A 120 15.52 -16.89 24.42
N ASP A 121 14.80 -16.45 25.44
CA ASP A 121 14.41 -17.28 26.59
C ASP A 121 12.88 -17.33 26.70
N LEU A 122 12.32 -18.40 27.24
CA LEU A 122 10.90 -18.51 27.55
C LEU A 122 10.68 -18.13 29.03
N ILE A 123 9.88 -17.08 29.28
CA ILE A 123 9.57 -16.59 30.63
C ILE A 123 8.05 -16.49 30.75
N GLU A 124 7.42 -17.29 31.60
CA GLU A 124 5.96 -17.21 31.87
C GLU A 124 5.09 -17.23 30.59
N SER A 125 5.40 -18.12 29.65
CA SER A 125 4.73 -18.22 28.34
C SER A 125 4.91 -17.00 27.42
N LEU A 126 5.94 -16.19 27.66
CA LEU A 126 6.38 -15.09 26.81
C LEU A 126 7.76 -15.40 26.25
N VAL A 127 7.98 -15.12 24.96
CA VAL A 127 9.32 -15.21 24.36
C VAL A 127 10.05 -13.89 24.62
N ALA A 128 11.13 -13.94 25.39
CA ALA A 128 11.97 -12.81 25.72
C ALA A 128 13.25 -12.82 24.87
N VAL A 129 13.34 -11.93 23.89
CA VAL A 129 14.54 -11.73 23.05
C VAL A 129 15.44 -10.70 23.72
N LYS A 130 16.69 -11.07 23.99
CA LYS A 130 17.67 -10.19 24.65
C LYS A 130 18.07 -9.03 23.72
N PRO A 131 18.38 -7.85 24.28
CA PRO A 131 18.94 -6.73 23.50
C PRO A 131 20.17 -7.13 22.69
N LEU A 132 20.23 -6.69 21.43
CA LEU A 132 21.30 -6.98 20.48
C LEU A 132 21.44 -5.82 19.49
N LEU A 133 22.63 -5.63 18.93
CA LEU A 133 22.85 -4.72 17.80
C LEU A 133 22.17 -5.28 16.54
N LEU A 134 21.22 -4.53 15.98
CA LEU A 134 20.55 -4.86 14.73
C LEU A 134 20.79 -3.76 13.69
N ASN A 135 21.54 -4.07 12.64
CA ASN A 135 21.69 -3.18 11.49
C ASN A 135 20.44 -3.21 10.60
N PRO A 136 20.23 -2.19 9.75
CA PRO A 136 19.16 -2.21 8.75
C PRO A 136 19.18 -3.50 7.92
N GLY A 137 18.04 -4.18 7.85
CA GLY A 137 17.91 -5.44 7.12
C GLY A 137 18.37 -6.68 7.88
N ASP A 138 18.92 -6.55 9.09
CA ASP A 138 19.26 -7.70 9.93
C ASP A 138 17.98 -8.45 10.33
N VAL A 139 18.06 -9.79 10.31
CA VAL A 139 16.92 -10.69 10.52
C VAL A 139 17.24 -11.73 11.59
N ILE A 140 16.31 -11.94 12.51
CA ILE A 140 16.31 -13.05 13.47
C ILE A 140 15.07 -13.91 13.22
N ARG A 141 15.26 -15.22 13.02
CA ARG A 141 14.15 -16.17 12.92
C ARG A 141 13.98 -16.95 14.20
N LEU A 142 12.73 -17.02 14.66
CA LEU A 142 12.31 -17.74 15.86
C LEU A 142 11.26 -18.77 15.43
N THR A 143 11.44 -20.02 15.84
CA THR A 143 10.39 -21.04 15.73
C THR A 143 9.69 -21.12 17.08
N VAL A 144 8.40 -20.80 17.11
CA VAL A 144 7.60 -20.78 18.33
C VAL A 144 6.55 -21.87 18.23
N VAL A 145 6.45 -22.70 19.26
CA VAL A 145 5.38 -23.68 19.42
C VAL A 145 4.37 -23.15 20.42
N THR A 146 3.12 -23.07 20.00
CA THR A 146 1.99 -22.63 20.81
C THR A 146 0.95 -23.74 20.95
N ALA A 147 0.08 -23.64 21.94
CA ALA A 147 -1.01 -24.58 22.17
C ALA A 147 -2.35 -23.85 22.39
N ASP A 148 -3.41 -24.65 22.59
CA ASP A 148 -4.79 -24.33 22.96
C ASP A 148 -5.63 -23.61 21.91
N ALA A 149 -5.05 -22.74 21.09
CA ALA A 149 -5.72 -22.07 19.98
C ALA A 149 -4.74 -21.57 18.93
N ARG A 150 -5.30 -21.12 17.78
CA ARG A 150 -4.53 -20.43 16.75
C ARG A 150 -3.87 -19.17 17.35
N PRO A 151 -2.54 -19.00 17.21
CA PRO A 151 -1.84 -17.92 17.87
C PRO A 151 -2.08 -16.57 17.18
N GLU A 152 -2.35 -15.55 17.98
CA GLU A 152 -2.29 -14.15 17.57
C GLU A 152 -1.14 -13.47 18.33
N TYR A 153 -0.12 -13.04 17.60
CA TYR A 153 1.12 -12.53 18.19
C TYR A 153 1.02 -11.03 18.49
N SER A 154 1.53 -10.64 19.65
CA SER A 154 1.79 -9.25 20.01
C SER A 154 3.21 -9.12 20.54
N ILE A 155 3.83 -7.97 20.32
CA ILE A 155 5.19 -7.69 20.78
C ILE A 155 5.20 -6.44 21.63
N ARG A 156 5.92 -6.48 22.74
CA ARG A 156 6.07 -5.38 23.69
C ARG A 156 7.54 -5.18 24.02
N GLY A 157 7.93 -3.91 24.12
CA GLY A 157 9.26 -3.49 24.52
C GLY A 157 9.47 -2.03 24.18
N ARG A 158 10.44 -1.41 24.84
CA ARG A 158 10.79 0.00 24.63
C ARG A 158 12.19 0.06 24.04
N ILE A 159 12.29 0.68 22.88
CA ILE A 159 13.55 0.88 22.14
C ILE A 159 13.64 2.36 21.79
N ALA A 160 14.77 2.99 22.11
CA ALA A 160 15.02 4.39 21.79
C ALA A 160 14.91 4.64 20.28
N GLY A 161 13.95 5.49 19.88
CA GLY A 161 13.70 5.86 18.49
C GLY A 161 12.75 4.94 17.72
N VAL A 162 12.27 3.84 18.32
CA VAL A 162 11.21 2.99 17.72
C VAL A 162 9.90 3.26 18.46
N GLN A 163 8.94 3.91 17.79
CA GLN A 163 7.66 4.28 18.42
C GLN A 163 6.77 3.07 18.67
N LYS A 164 6.72 2.14 17.71
CA LYS A 164 5.88 0.94 17.76
C LYS A 164 6.53 -0.15 16.93
N VAL A 165 6.62 -1.35 17.49
CA VAL A 165 7.04 -2.54 16.75
C VAL A 165 5.83 -3.05 15.98
N THR A 166 5.95 -3.16 14.65
CA THR A 166 4.83 -3.55 13.78
C THR A 166 4.75 -5.08 13.72
N VAL A 167 3.55 -5.64 13.88
CA VAL A 167 3.32 -7.07 13.65
C VAL A 167 2.64 -7.22 12.29
N ASN A 168 3.32 -7.90 11.37
CA ASN A 168 2.81 -8.21 10.05
C ASN A 168 2.52 -9.70 9.98
N ASP A 169 1.30 -10.05 9.59
CA ASP A 169 1.01 -11.41 9.17
C ASP A 169 1.29 -11.50 7.66
N ALA A 170 2.30 -12.27 7.26
CA ALA A 170 2.64 -12.43 5.86
C ALA A 170 1.52 -13.10 5.06
N GLN A 171 0.62 -13.82 5.72
CA GLN A 171 -0.60 -14.34 5.09
C GLN A 171 -1.66 -13.25 4.86
N SER A 172 -1.61 -12.13 5.60
CA SER A 172 -2.72 -11.18 5.67
C SER A 172 -2.50 -9.83 4.98
N ALA A 173 -1.28 -9.35 4.70
CA ALA A 173 -1.16 -7.95 4.23
C ALA A 173 0.09 -7.55 3.44
N SER A 174 -0.14 -7.12 2.19
CA SER A 174 0.46 -5.91 1.59
C SER A 174 -0.29 -5.47 0.32
N ILE A 175 -1.04 -6.39 -0.28
CA ILE A 175 -1.79 -6.20 -1.52
C ILE A 175 -2.76 -5.00 -1.43
N THR A 176 -3.51 -4.85 -0.33
CA THR A 176 -4.60 -3.84 -0.23
C THR A 176 -4.13 -2.39 -0.37
N LYS A 177 -2.95 -2.02 0.14
CA LYS A 177 -2.45 -0.63 0.05
C LYS A 177 -1.97 -0.27 -1.35
N VAL A 178 -1.24 -1.19 -1.99
CA VAL A 178 -0.78 -1.02 -3.37
C VAL A 178 -1.97 -0.98 -4.31
N LEU A 179 -2.97 -1.85 -4.10
CA LEU A 179 -4.21 -1.83 -4.87
C LEU A 179 -4.98 -0.52 -4.72
N TRP A 180 -5.12 0.01 -3.50
CA TRP A 180 -5.77 1.32 -3.30
C TRP A 180 -5.05 2.46 -4.04
N LEU A 181 -3.72 2.50 -4.01
CA LEU A 181 -2.94 3.48 -4.75
C LEU A 181 -3.11 3.32 -6.27
N MET A 182 -3.01 2.09 -6.78
CA MET A 182 -3.23 1.80 -8.20
C MET A 182 -4.62 2.24 -8.65
N GLN A 183 -5.63 2.09 -7.79
CA GLN A 183 -7.01 2.49 -8.06
C GLN A 183 -7.19 4.01 -8.14
N VAL A 184 -6.54 4.77 -7.24
CA VAL A 184 -6.53 6.24 -7.29
C VAL A 184 -5.87 6.73 -8.59
N VAL A 185 -4.71 6.15 -8.94
CA VAL A 185 -3.98 6.50 -10.16
C VAL A 185 -4.79 6.12 -11.40
N GLY A 186 -5.37 4.92 -11.45
CA GLY A 186 -6.22 4.47 -12.54
C GLY A 186 -7.43 5.36 -12.75
N THR A 187 -8.09 5.78 -11.67
CA THR A 187 -9.23 6.72 -11.72
C THR A 187 -8.80 8.08 -12.26
N LEU A 188 -7.65 8.60 -11.83
CA LEU A 188 -7.13 9.88 -12.31
C LEU A 188 -6.80 9.83 -13.82
N LEU A 189 -6.15 8.76 -14.27
CA LEU A 189 -5.86 8.55 -15.69
C LEU A 189 -7.14 8.43 -16.52
N LEU A 190 -8.17 7.77 -15.99
CA LEU A 190 -9.48 7.66 -16.63
C LEU A 190 -10.16 9.04 -16.75
N VAL A 191 -10.08 9.89 -15.73
CA VAL A 191 -10.59 11.27 -15.81
C VAL A 191 -9.85 12.07 -16.88
N ILE A 192 -8.52 11.97 -16.93
CA ILE A 192 -7.69 12.63 -17.96
C ILE A 192 -8.06 12.12 -19.35
N TYR A 193 -8.31 10.82 -19.50
CA TYR A 193 -8.78 10.20 -20.74
C TYR A 193 -10.10 10.82 -21.20
N PHE A 194 -11.11 10.87 -20.34
CA PHE A 194 -12.41 11.43 -20.69
C PHE A 194 -12.32 12.91 -21.08
N VAL A 195 -11.52 13.71 -20.37
CA VAL A 195 -11.29 15.12 -20.71
C VAL A 195 -10.59 15.27 -22.07
N SER A 196 -9.60 14.43 -22.36
CA SER A 196 -8.89 14.45 -23.64
C SER A 196 -9.76 13.99 -24.81
N MET A 197 -10.54 12.93 -24.60
CA MET A 197 -11.43 12.34 -25.61
C MET A 197 -12.61 13.24 -25.95
N THR A 198 -13.14 13.95 -24.96
CA THR A 198 -14.21 14.93 -25.19
C THR A 198 -13.70 16.13 -25.97
N GLU A 199 -12.52 16.67 -25.66
CA GLU A 199 -11.88 17.69 -26.51
C GLU A 199 -11.67 17.17 -27.94
N PHE A 200 -11.25 15.91 -28.12
CA PHE A 200 -11.13 15.28 -29.43
C PHE A 200 -12.47 15.19 -30.19
N MET A 201 -13.54 14.72 -29.53
CA MET A 201 -14.88 14.65 -30.12
C MET A 201 -15.44 16.03 -30.47
N TYR A 202 -15.27 17.03 -29.61
CA TYR A 202 -15.76 18.39 -29.84
C TYR A 202 -14.92 19.18 -30.85
N ALA A 203 -13.60 18.97 -30.88
CA ALA A 203 -12.74 19.43 -31.98
C ALA A 203 -13.01 18.67 -33.29
N GLY A 204 -13.87 17.65 -33.23
CA GLY A 204 -14.13 16.66 -34.26
C GLY A 204 -14.21 17.21 -35.69
N ILE A 205 -13.61 16.42 -36.59
CA ILE A 205 -13.83 16.32 -38.05
C ILE A 205 -13.50 17.57 -38.89
N ARG A 206 -13.60 18.78 -38.35
CA ARG A 206 -13.52 20.04 -39.11
C ARG A 206 -12.09 20.52 -39.38
N ARG A 207 -11.09 20.03 -38.65
CA ARG A 207 -9.67 20.35 -38.87
C ARG A 207 -8.81 19.08 -38.83
N ARG A 208 -8.56 18.49 -40.01
CA ARG A 208 -7.76 17.27 -40.20
C ARG A 208 -6.29 17.36 -39.72
N THR A 209 -5.77 18.54 -39.42
CA THR A 209 -4.32 18.77 -39.21
C THR A 209 -3.84 18.70 -37.76
N PHE A 210 -4.72 18.63 -36.76
CA PHE A 210 -4.34 18.62 -35.32
C PHE A 210 -4.70 17.33 -34.56
N LEU A 211 -4.94 16.23 -35.28
CA LEU A 211 -5.37 14.95 -34.72
C LEU A 211 -4.39 14.17 -33.80
N PRO A 212 -3.04 14.26 -33.90
CA PRO A 212 -2.20 13.23 -33.28
C PRO A 212 -2.12 13.33 -31.76
N PHE A 213 -2.16 14.54 -31.20
CA PHE A 213 -1.84 14.73 -29.78
C PHE A 213 -2.98 14.29 -28.83
N PRO A 214 -4.25 14.72 -29.02
CA PRO A 214 -5.34 14.33 -28.11
C PRO A 214 -5.65 12.83 -28.17
N LEU A 215 -5.57 12.26 -29.37
CA LEU A 215 -5.82 10.84 -29.63
C LEU A 215 -4.71 9.97 -29.01
N ALA A 216 -3.44 10.39 -29.13
CA ALA A 216 -2.32 9.73 -28.45
C ALA A 216 -2.44 9.82 -26.93
N THR A 217 -2.77 11.00 -26.37
CA THR A 217 -2.98 11.14 -24.92
C THR A 217 -4.16 10.30 -24.43
N GLY A 218 -5.24 10.20 -25.22
CA GLY A 218 -6.39 9.37 -24.90
C GLY A 218 -6.02 7.88 -24.90
N LEU A 219 -5.39 7.38 -25.97
CA LEU A 219 -4.96 5.99 -26.03
C LEU A 219 -4.02 5.62 -24.87
N VAL A 220 -2.99 6.42 -24.61
CA VAL A 220 -2.02 6.14 -23.55
C VAL A 220 -2.67 6.11 -22.16
N THR A 221 -3.57 7.06 -21.88
CA THR A 221 -4.23 7.14 -20.57
C THR A 221 -5.32 6.07 -20.39
N GLY A 222 -6.11 5.78 -21.43
CA GLY A 222 -7.13 4.73 -21.40
C GLY A 222 -6.52 3.32 -21.30
N SER A 223 -5.44 3.05 -22.06
CA SER A 223 -4.71 1.79 -21.96
C SER A 223 -4.04 1.62 -20.59
N GLY A 224 -3.46 2.70 -20.03
CA GLY A 224 -2.86 2.69 -18.70
C GLY A 224 -3.89 2.40 -17.59
N ALA A 225 -5.06 3.05 -17.65
CA ALA A 225 -6.14 2.80 -16.70
C ALA A 225 -6.71 1.37 -16.82
N GLY A 226 -6.95 0.89 -18.04
CA GLY A 226 -7.43 -0.47 -18.28
C GLY A 226 -6.46 -1.54 -17.79
N LEU A 227 -5.16 -1.38 -18.04
CA LEU A 227 -4.13 -2.32 -17.59
C LEU A 227 -4.06 -2.40 -16.06
N LEU A 228 -4.11 -1.26 -15.37
CA LEU A 228 -4.10 -1.21 -13.90
C LEU A 228 -5.32 -1.92 -13.30
N LEU A 229 -6.50 -1.75 -13.91
CA LEU A 229 -7.74 -2.39 -13.47
C LEU A 229 -7.73 -3.92 -13.71
N ILE A 230 -7.15 -4.38 -14.83
CA ILE A 230 -6.96 -5.80 -15.10
C ILE A 230 -6.01 -6.42 -14.08
N ILE A 231 -4.87 -5.79 -13.81
CA ILE A 231 -3.90 -6.26 -12.80
C ILE A 231 -4.56 -6.35 -11.42
N GLN A 232 -5.38 -5.36 -11.04
CA GLN A 232 -6.13 -5.40 -9.79
C GLN A 232 -7.13 -6.57 -9.74
N SER A 233 -7.91 -6.79 -10.80
CA SER A 233 -8.88 -7.89 -10.89
C SER A 233 -8.26 -9.29 -10.95
N ALA A 234 -6.99 -9.40 -11.35
CA ALA A 234 -6.27 -10.67 -11.34
C ALA A 234 -5.73 -11.02 -9.94
N ILE A 235 -5.48 -10.01 -9.10
CA ILE A 235 -4.90 -10.16 -7.77
C ILE A 235 -6.00 -10.39 -6.72
N GLU A 236 -7.12 -9.68 -6.81
CA GLU A 236 -8.30 -9.95 -6.00
C GLU A 236 -9.27 -10.80 -6.84
N GLN A 237 -9.76 -11.94 -6.34
CA GLN A 237 -10.93 -12.62 -6.91
C GLN A 237 -12.21 -11.77 -6.73
N THR A 238 -12.18 -10.51 -7.12
CA THR A 238 -13.28 -9.58 -7.01
C THR A 238 -14.31 -9.88 -8.09
N LYS A 239 -15.54 -10.12 -7.64
CA LYS A 239 -16.73 -10.20 -8.48
C LYS A 239 -16.88 -8.92 -9.34
N GLU A 240 -17.35 -9.09 -10.57
CA GLU A 240 -17.46 -8.07 -11.65
C GLU A 240 -18.16 -6.74 -11.27
N TRP A 241 -19.08 -6.75 -10.31
CA TRP A 241 -19.80 -5.56 -9.80
C TRP A 241 -18.90 -4.47 -9.18
N ALA A 242 -17.66 -4.77 -8.79
CA ALA A 242 -16.75 -3.78 -8.19
C ALA A 242 -16.25 -2.71 -9.19
N PHE A 243 -16.44 -2.89 -10.50
CA PHE A 243 -15.90 -2.02 -11.54
C PHE A 243 -16.75 -0.77 -11.85
N TRP A 244 -18.08 -0.90 -11.78
CA TRP A 244 -19.03 0.15 -12.15
C TRP A 244 -18.92 1.48 -11.39
N PRO A 245 -18.62 1.51 -10.07
CA PRO A 245 -18.52 2.76 -9.32
C PRO A 245 -17.43 3.70 -9.86
N TYR A 246 -16.32 3.16 -10.39
CA TYR A 246 -15.21 3.97 -10.90
C TYR A 246 -15.54 4.63 -12.23
N ILE A 247 -16.21 3.90 -13.14
CA ILE A 247 -16.73 4.48 -14.38
C ILE A 247 -17.73 5.59 -14.04
N ALA A 248 -18.68 5.32 -13.14
CA ALA A 248 -19.69 6.29 -12.75
C ALA A 248 -19.06 7.57 -12.17
N MET A 249 -18.05 7.43 -11.31
CA MET A 249 -17.34 8.57 -10.72
C MET A 249 -16.55 9.37 -11.74
N ALA A 250 -15.87 8.73 -12.69
CA ALA A 250 -15.14 9.42 -13.76
C ALA A 250 -16.09 10.20 -14.70
N VAL A 251 -17.27 9.64 -15.00
CA VAL A 251 -18.33 10.33 -15.76
C VAL A 251 -18.87 11.53 -14.97
N LEU A 252 -19.15 11.35 -13.67
CA LEU A 252 -19.65 12.42 -12.80
C LEU A 252 -18.68 13.60 -12.66
N VAL A 253 -17.37 13.33 -12.55
CA VAL A 253 -16.34 14.39 -12.41
C VAL A 253 -16.09 15.11 -13.73
N SER A 254 -16.17 14.41 -14.86
CA SER A 254 -15.94 15.01 -16.17
C SER A 254 -17.11 15.86 -16.68
N ALA A 255 -18.36 15.50 -16.36
CA ALA A 255 -19.54 16.19 -16.86
C ALA A 255 -19.61 17.71 -16.55
N PRO A 256 -19.33 18.20 -15.32
CA PRO A 256 -19.34 19.63 -15.00
C PRO A 256 -18.28 20.42 -15.78
N ILE A 257 -17.09 19.83 -15.97
CA ILE A 257 -15.99 20.44 -16.72
C ILE A 257 -16.42 20.67 -18.18
N LEU A 258 -17.13 19.70 -18.76
CA LEU A 258 -17.69 19.80 -20.11
C LEU A 258 -18.75 20.89 -20.23
N VAL A 259 -19.68 20.96 -19.27
CA VAL A 259 -20.75 21.96 -19.27
C VAL A 259 -20.18 23.38 -19.16
N PHE A 260 -19.21 23.59 -18.27
CA PHE A 260 -18.61 24.90 -18.05
C PHE A 260 -17.83 25.38 -19.28
N ARG A 261 -17.04 24.50 -19.91
CA ARG A 261 -16.33 24.82 -21.15
C ARG A 261 -17.26 25.15 -22.31
N ASN A 262 -18.36 24.41 -22.45
CA ASN A 262 -19.33 24.66 -23.51
C ASN A 262 -19.95 26.05 -23.37
N ARG A 263 -20.32 26.46 -22.13
CA ARG A 263 -20.84 27.80 -21.85
C ARG A 263 -19.87 28.93 -22.19
N GLN A 264 -18.58 28.78 -21.86
CA GLN A 264 -17.58 29.81 -22.20
C GLN A 264 -17.43 30.02 -23.71
N ARG A 265 -17.56 28.97 -24.52
CA ARG A 265 -17.47 29.09 -25.99
C ARG A 265 -18.72 29.71 -26.60
N SER A 266 -19.92 29.40 -26.10
CA SER A 266 -21.16 30.06 -26.53
C SER A 266 -21.13 31.56 -26.26
N ALA A 267 -20.48 32.00 -25.19
CA ALA A 267 -20.30 33.43 -24.90
C ALA A 267 -19.29 34.13 -25.84
N ALA A 268 -18.34 33.39 -26.45
CA ALA A 268 -17.33 33.95 -27.34
C ALA A 268 -17.83 34.18 -28.78
N TYR A 269 -18.94 33.55 -29.17
CA TYR A 269 -19.60 33.73 -30.47
C TYR A 269 -21.04 34.21 -30.25
N PRO A 270 -21.26 35.51 -29.99
CA PRO A 270 -22.62 36.04 -29.92
C PRO A 270 -23.31 35.79 -31.27
N VAL A 271 -24.47 35.14 -31.20
CA VAL A 271 -25.27 34.67 -32.35
C VAL A 271 -25.62 35.81 -33.34
N GLY A 272 -25.48 37.08 -32.96
CA GLY A 272 -25.76 38.25 -33.81
C GLY A 272 -24.61 38.76 -34.71
N ALA A 273 -23.42 38.16 -34.71
CA ALA A 273 -22.32 38.64 -35.57
C ALA A 273 -22.45 38.20 -37.04
N ALA A 274 -23.32 37.21 -37.34
CA ALA A 274 -23.56 36.74 -38.71
C ALA A 274 -24.40 37.72 -39.53
N ASP A 275 -25.33 38.45 -38.91
CA ASP A 275 -26.28 39.32 -39.61
C ASP A 275 -25.66 40.67 -40.03
N ALA A 276 -24.54 41.07 -39.41
CA ALA A 276 -23.88 42.34 -39.72
C ALA A 276 -23.15 42.35 -41.08
N HIS A 277 -22.87 41.19 -41.67
CA HIS A 277 -22.20 41.12 -42.98
C HIS A 277 -23.15 41.14 -44.18
N GLU A 278 -24.46 40.98 -43.97
CA GLU A 278 -25.46 40.99 -45.04
C GLU A 278 -25.95 42.42 -45.36
N ALA A 279 -25.82 43.36 -44.41
CA ALA A 279 -26.26 44.76 -44.59
C ALA A 279 -25.31 45.66 -45.42
N THR A 280 -24.09 45.21 -45.74
CA THR A 280 -23.10 46.00 -46.52
C THR A 280 -22.99 45.60 -48.00
N ARG A 281 -23.92 44.79 -48.53
CA ARG A 281 -23.97 44.38 -49.94
C ARG A 281 -25.16 44.94 -50.74
N GLY A 282 -25.91 45.89 -50.18
CA GLY A 282 -26.97 46.64 -50.86
C GLY A 282 -26.46 47.94 -51.45
#